data_AF-A0A9D2WU51-F1
#
_entry.id   AF-A0A9D2WU51-F1
#
_cell.length_a   1.000
_cell.length_b   1.000
_cell.length_c   1.000
_cell.angle_alpha   90.00
_cell.angle_beta   90.00
_cell.angle_gamma   90.00
#
_symmetry.space_group_name_H-M   'P 1'
#
loop_
_entity.id
_entity.type
_entity.pdbx_description
1 polymer ?
#
loop_
_entity_poly.entity_id
_entity_poly.type
_entity_poly.pdbx_seq_one_letter_code
_entity_poly.pdbx_strand_id
1 'polypeptide(L)'
;MNTLAPLQTPRWKTTLNMILNPGAVVKNQMSRVPWPYSLSISGLSFTLFFLQTGLDMLKAGQIEMSTVILITLLGVLYGTLGICLMAALAWALCQGTEKAYSLNWVISAFALGYSPTFIYALMGLLFSLVFGWKTAVAFGVTGVLWALRPTLMTVRQMSGDRAGFSIAVTTLCGAIILWGWSFLGRFSA
;
A
#
# COMPACT_ATOMS: atom_id res chain seq x y z
N MET A 1 -19.78 -15.49 -39.50
CA MET A 1 -19.68 -14.46 -38.46
C MET A 1 -18.20 -14.23 -38.17
N ASN A 2 -17.66 -13.07 -38.54
CA ASN A 2 -16.25 -12.74 -38.39
C ASN A 2 -15.96 -12.38 -36.92
N THR A 3 -15.25 -13.26 -36.21
CA THR A 3 -14.70 -12.99 -34.88
C THR A 3 -13.57 -11.97 -35.02
N LEU A 4 -13.86 -10.71 -34.70
CA LEU A 4 -12.86 -9.64 -34.64
C LEU A 4 -11.83 -10.01 -33.56
N ALA A 5 -10.55 -10.11 -33.95
CA ALA A 5 -9.44 -10.35 -33.04
C ALA A 5 -9.38 -9.24 -31.97
N PRO A 6 -9.05 -9.56 -30.71
CA PRO A 6 -8.93 -8.55 -29.67
C PRO A 6 -7.80 -7.57 -30.05
N LEU A 7 -8.15 -6.29 -30.16
CA LEU A 7 -7.22 -5.21 -30.46
C LEU A 7 -6.08 -5.21 -29.43
N GLN A 8 -4.87 -5.59 -29.87
CA GLN A 8 -3.66 -5.52 -29.03
C GLN A 8 -3.42 -4.06 -28.66
N THR A 9 -3.51 -3.73 -27.36
CA THR A 9 -3.12 -2.42 -26.88
C THR A 9 -1.61 -2.23 -27.05
N PRO A 10 -1.15 -1.07 -27.58
CA PRO A 10 0.27 -0.83 -27.80
C PRO A 10 1.04 -0.95 -26.48
N ARG A 11 2.11 -1.77 -26.44
CA ARG A 11 2.90 -2.03 -25.23
C ARG A 11 3.40 -0.75 -24.54
N TRP A 12 3.74 0.28 -25.31
CA TRP A 12 4.17 1.57 -24.77
C TRP A 12 3.05 2.30 -24.01
N LYS A 13 1.80 2.24 -24.48
CA LYS A 13 0.63 2.80 -23.77
C LYS A 13 0.38 2.06 -22.47
N THR A 14 0.61 0.74 -22.43
CA THR A 14 0.54 -0.05 -21.20
C THR A 14 1.64 0.34 -20.23
N THR A 15 2.88 0.53 -20.69
CA THR A 15 3.98 1.02 -19.84
C THR A 15 3.72 2.42 -19.31
N LEU A 16 3.26 3.34 -20.17
CA LEU A 16 2.92 4.71 -19.76
C LEU A 16 1.72 4.75 -18.81
N ASN A 17 0.71 3.91 -19.02
CA ASN A 17 -0.39 3.74 -18.06
C ASN A 17 0.06 3.04 -16.77
N MET A 18 1.05 2.14 -16.81
CA MET A 18 1.64 1.57 -15.59
C MET A 18 2.41 2.63 -14.80
N ILE A 19 3.10 3.55 -15.48
CA ILE A 19 3.84 4.64 -14.84
C ILE A 19 2.88 5.71 -14.30
N LEU A 20 1.89 6.14 -15.10
CA LEU A 20 0.98 7.23 -14.76
C LEU A 20 -0.20 6.78 -13.91
N ASN A 21 -0.63 5.52 -14.00
CA ASN A 21 -1.77 4.98 -13.28
C ASN A 21 -1.59 3.48 -12.98
N PRO A 22 -0.57 3.13 -12.16
CA PRO A 22 -0.31 1.75 -11.79
C PRO A 22 -1.55 1.12 -11.16
N GLY A 23 -2.33 1.89 -10.39
CA GLY A 23 -3.58 1.43 -9.79
C GLY A 23 -4.61 0.89 -10.79
N ALA A 24 -4.77 1.49 -11.97
CA ALA A 24 -5.71 1.01 -12.98
C ALA A 24 -5.23 -0.26 -13.70
N VAL A 25 -3.92 -0.39 -13.92
CA VAL A 25 -3.34 -1.60 -14.52
C VAL A 25 -3.38 -2.76 -13.53
N VAL A 26 -3.07 -2.47 -12.26
CA VAL A 26 -3.16 -3.45 -11.20
C VAL A 26 -4.64 -3.84 -11.01
N LYS A 27 -5.62 -2.91 -11.01
CA LYS A 27 -7.08 -3.21 -10.92
C LYS A 27 -7.56 -4.33 -11.86
N ASN A 28 -7.12 -4.34 -13.12
CA ASN A 28 -7.49 -5.37 -14.10
C ASN A 28 -6.84 -6.75 -13.82
N GLN A 29 -5.76 -6.76 -13.03
CA GLN A 29 -5.07 -7.96 -12.55
C GLN A 29 -5.52 -8.36 -11.12
N MET A 30 -5.98 -7.40 -10.29
CA MET A 30 -6.34 -7.59 -8.88
C MET A 30 -7.51 -8.55 -8.68
N SER A 31 -8.44 -8.63 -9.64
CA SER A 31 -9.62 -9.51 -9.53
C SER A 31 -9.29 -11.00 -9.64
N ARG A 32 -8.05 -11.36 -10.00
CA ARG A 32 -7.62 -12.76 -10.21
C ARG A 32 -6.77 -13.32 -9.07
N VAL A 33 -6.30 -12.49 -8.14
CA VAL A 33 -5.38 -12.92 -7.08
C VAL A 33 -6.16 -13.15 -5.78
N PRO A 34 -6.07 -14.34 -5.16
CA PRO A 34 -6.71 -14.61 -3.88
C PRO A 34 -6.21 -13.68 -2.78
N TRP A 35 -7.12 -13.26 -1.89
CA TRP A 35 -6.83 -12.28 -0.84
C TRP A 35 -5.65 -12.63 0.09
N PRO A 36 -5.34 -13.90 0.42
CA PRO A 36 -4.20 -14.20 1.28
C PRO A 36 -2.87 -13.86 0.60
N TYR A 37 -2.76 -14.09 -0.71
CA TYR A 37 -1.56 -13.76 -1.48
C TYR A 37 -1.42 -12.25 -1.66
N SER A 38 -2.53 -11.53 -1.83
CA SER A 38 -2.53 -10.07 -1.91
C SER A 38 -1.93 -9.43 -0.64
N LEU A 39 -2.19 -10.00 0.54
CA LEU A 39 -1.62 -9.54 1.81
C LEU A 39 -0.10 -9.73 1.91
N SER A 40 0.51 -10.61 1.11
CA SER A 40 1.97 -10.73 1.08
C SER A 40 2.62 -9.45 0.52
N ILE A 41 1.97 -8.78 -0.45
CA ILE A 41 2.48 -7.53 -1.01
C ILE A 41 2.46 -6.43 0.05
N SER A 42 1.33 -6.23 0.72
CA SER A 42 1.24 -5.21 1.78
C SER A 42 2.13 -5.57 2.97
N GLY A 43 2.16 -6.84 3.38
CA GLY A 43 3.05 -7.36 4.41
C GLY A 43 4.51 -6.99 4.13
N LEU A 44 5.05 -7.42 2.98
CA LEU A 44 6.42 -7.13 2.57
C LEU A 44 6.68 -5.62 2.43
N SER A 45 5.72 -4.86 1.92
CA SER A 45 5.83 -3.39 1.79
C SER A 45 6.12 -2.74 3.14
N PHE A 46 5.30 -3.05 4.15
CA PHE A 46 5.44 -2.47 5.47
C PHE A 46 6.61 -3.06 6.24
N THR A 47 6.94 -4.35 6.07
CA THR A 47 8.18 -4.92 6.63
C THR A 47 9.41 -4.16 6.14
N LEU A 48 9.54 -3.92 4.83
CA LEU A 48 10.68 -3.18 4.28
C LEU A 48 10.70 -1.71 4.69
N PHE A 49 9.52 -1.08 4.79
CA PHE A 49 9.40 0.30 5.24
C PHE A 49 9.81 0.46 6.72
N PHE A 50 9.35 -0.44 7.58
CA PHE A 50 9.70 -0.44 8.99
C PHE A 50 11.15 -0.85 9.23
N LEU A 51 11.69 -1.80 8.45
CA LEU A 51 13.12 -2.11 8.48
C LEU A 51 13.95 -0.87 8.15
N GLN A 52 13.60 -0.11 7.10
CA GLN A 52 14.28 1.16 6.80
C GLN A 52 14.15 2.16 7.93
N THR A 53 12.97 2.27 8.55
CA THR A 53 12.76 3.15 9.70
C THR A 53 13.71 2.77 10.85
N GLY A 54 13.80 1.48 11.18
CA GLY A 54 14.72 0.99 12.21
C GLY A 54 16.20 1.20 11.85
N LEU A 55 16.60 0.93 10.61
CA LEU A 55 17.98 1.17 10.15
C LEU A 55 18.35 2.66 10.20
N ASP A 56 17.43 3.55 9.85
CA ASP A 56 17.66 4.99 9.90
C ASP A 56 17.82 5.49 11.34
N MET A 57 17.04 4.94 12.28
CA MET A 57 17.14 5.23 13.72
C MET A 57 18.43 4.65 14.34
N LEU A 58 18.83 3.44 13.93
CA LEU A 58 20.10 2.82 14.34
C LEU A 58 21.29 3.67 13.87
N LYS A 59 21.29 4.12 12.61
CA LYS A 59 22.30 5.05 12.07
C LYS A 59 22.30 6.41 12.77
N ALA A 60 21.17 6.82 13.36
CA ALA A 60 21.06 8.03 14.16
C ALA A 60 21.53 7.83 15.61
N GLY A 61 21.90 6.61 16.02
CA GLY A 61 22.26 6.28 17.40
C GLY A 61 21.09 6.33 18.37
N GLN A 62 19.85 6.28 17.87
CA GLN A 62 18.65 6.37 18.72
C GLN A 62 18.23 5.03 19.31
N ILE A 63 18.53 3.93 18.62
CA ILE A 63 18.08 2.58 19.01
C ILE A 63 19.16 1.54 18.79
N GLU A 64 19.00 0.38 19.42
CA GLU A 64 19.86 -0.79 19.25
C GLU A 64 19.37 -1.72 18.12
N MET A 65 20.23 -2.65 17.72
CA MET A 65 19.92 -3.64 16.67
C MET A 65 18.75 -4.56 17.05
N SER A 66 18.59 -4.88 18.34
CA SER A 66 17.46 -5.65 18.87
C SER A 66 16.12 -4.96 18.56
N THR A 67 16.07 -3.63 18.72
CA THR A 67 14.90 -2.83 18.40
C THR A 67 14.61 -2.77 16.90
N VAL A 68 15.64 -2.77 16.03
CA VAL A 68 15.43 -2.86 14.57
C VAL A 68 14.66 -4.12 14.19
N ILE A 69 14.97 -5.26 14.82
CA ILE A 69 14.26 -6.53 14.59
C ILE A 69 12.81 -6.41 15.04
N LEU A 70 12.56 -5.83 16.23
CA LEU A 70 11.21 -5.63 16.75
C LEU A 70 10.37 -4.73 15.83
N ILE A 71 10.91 -3.59 15.40
CA ILE A 71 10.25 -2.66 14.46
C ILE A 71 9.92 -3.38 13.14
N THR A 72 10.83 -4.22 12.64
CA THR A 72 10.62 -4.99 11.41
C THR A 72 9.47 -6.00 11.56
N LEU A 73 9.39 -6.70 12.70
CA LEU A 73 8.28 -7.62 13.02
C LEU A 73 6.95 -6.88 13.15
N LEU A 74 6.95 -5.70 13.78
CA LEU A 74 5.78 -4.83 13.82
C LEU A 74 5.34 -4.41 12.42
N GLY A 75 6.29 -4.18 11.50
CA GLY A 75 6.01 -3.93 10.08
C GLY A 75 5.24 -5.07 9.41
N VAL A 76 5.55 -6.33 9.71
CA VAL A 76 4.79 -7.50 9.20
C VAL A 76 3.34 -7.46 9.69
N LEU A 77 3.14 -7.28 11.00
CA LEU A 77 1.81 -7.21 11.60
C LEU A 77 1.01 -6.02 11.06
N TYR A 78 1.68 -4.88 10.88
CA TYR A 78 1.09 -3.67 10.34
C TYR A 78 0.64 -3.86 8.88
N GLY A 79 1.50 -4.43 8.05
CA GLY A 79 1.21 -4.66 6.63
C GLY A 79 0.20 -5.75 6.36
N THR A 80 -0.03 -6.66 7.31
CA THR A 80 -0.99 -7.75 7.17
C THR A 80 -2.29 -7.44 7.92
N LEU A 81 -2.28 -7.53 9.25
CA LEU A 81 -3.45 -7.30 10.09
C LEU A 81 -3.92 -5.84 10.01
N GLY A 82 -3.00 -4.88 10.05
CA GLY A 82 -3.35 -3.45 9.96
C GLY A 82 -4.06 -3.12 8.65
N ILE A 83 -3.56 -3.61 7.52
CA ILE A 83 -4.20 -3.40 6.21
C ILE A 83 -5.51 -4.17 6.07
N CYS A 84 -5.62 -5.39 6.61
CA CYS A 84 -6.86 -6.14 6.64
C CYS A 84 -7.96 -5.39 7.42
N LEU A 85 -7.63 -4.89 8.62
CA LEU A 85 -8.53 -4.08 9.44
C LEU A 85 -8.90 -2.77 8.75
N MET A 86 -7.95 -2.13 8.09
CA MET A 86 -8.20 -0.90 7.32
C MET A 86 -9.17 -1.13 6.16
N ALA A 87 -8.99 -2.23 5.43
CA ALA A 87 -9.88 -2.63 4.35
C ALA A 87 -11.30 -2.93 4.88
N ALA A 88 -11.40 -3.64 6.01
CA ALA A 88 -12.68 -3.91 6.67
C ALA A 88 -13.37 -2.65 7.16
N LEU A 89 -12.63 -1.69 7.73
CA LEU A 89 -13.14 -0.38 8.13
C LEU A 89 -13.68 0.40 6.93
N ALA A 90 -12.88 0.52 5.86
CA ALA A 90 -13.30 1.21 4.65
C ALA A 90 -14.53 0.56 4.02
N TRP A 91 -14.58 -0.78 3.99
CA TRP A 91 -15.75 -1.53 3.55
C TRP A 91 -16.97 -1.21 4.42
N ALA A 92 -16.85 -1.30 5.75
CA ALA A 92 -17.93 -1.02 6.70
C ALA A 92 -18.50 0.41 6.55
N LEU A 93 -17.64 1.41 6.34
CA LEU A 93 -18.05 2.79 6.07
C LEU A 93 -18.78 2.91 4.72
N CYS A 94 -18.45 2.08 3.74
CA CYS A 94 -19.08 2.07 2.42
C CYS A 94 -20.38 1.23 2.34
N GLN A 95 -20.70 0.41 3.36
CA GLN A 95 -21.86 -0.50 3.37
C GLN A 95 -23.22 0.19 3.21
N GLY A 96 -23.29 1.52 3.38
CA GLY A 96 -24.45 2.35 3.04
C GLY A 96 -24.62 2.63 1.53
N THR A 97 -23.98 1.87 0.66
CA THR A 97 -24.02 2.00 -0.81
C THR A 97 -24.31 0.66 -1.48
N GLU A 98 -24.47 0.64 -2.81
CA GLU A 98 -24.74 -0.57 -3.59
C GLU A 98 -23.87 -1.77 -3.17
N LYS A 99 -24.51 -2.88 -2.79
CA LYS A 99 -23.90 -4.11 -2.26
C LYS A 99 -23.15 -4.95 -3.32
N ALA A 100 -22.34 -4.32 -4.16
CA ALA A 100 -21.69 -4.99 -5.29
C ALA A 100 -20.36 -5.68 -4.92
N TYR A 101 -19.70 -5.30 -3.82
CA TYR A 101 -18.32 -5.74 -3.52
C TYR A 101 -18.22 -6.55 -2.23
N SER A 102 -17.55 -7.71 -2.33
CA SER A 102 -17.29 -8.59 -1.19
C SER A 102 -16.07 -8.13 -0.38
N LEU A 103 -16.05 -8.43 0.93
CA LEU A 103 -14.93 -8.10 1.81
C LEU A 103 -13.58 -8.65 1.31
N ASN A 104 -13.57 -9.87 0.76
CA ASN A 104 -12.37 -10.50 0.20
C ASN A 104 -11.78 -9.67 -0.97
N TRP A 105 -12.65 -9.12 -1.82
CA TRP A 105 -12.23 -8.25 -2.90
C TRP A 105 -11.63 -6.95 -2.36
N VAL A 106 -12.25 -6.35 -1.33
CA VAL A 106 -11.75 -5.12 -0.71
C VAL A 106 -10.38 -5.32 -0.08
N ILE A 107 -10.19 -6.41 0.70
CA ILE A 107 -8.91 -6.75 1.30
C ILE A 107 -7.84 -6.90 0.21
N SER A 108 -8.15 -7.62 -0.87
CA SER A 108 -7.23 -7.80 -2.00
C SER A 108 -6.87 -6.46 -2.65
N ALA A 109 -7.86 -5.62 -2.91
CA ALA A 109 -7.69 -4.33 -3.56
C ALA A 109 -6.88 -3.34 -2.72
N PHE A 110 -7.11 -3.31 -1.40
CA PHE A 110 -6.32 -2.52 -0.46
C PHE A 110 -4.89 -3.03 -0.38
N ALA A 111 -4.69 -4.35 -0.21
CA ALA A 111 -3.36 -4.93 -0.05
C ALA A 111 -2.49 -4.72 -1.30
N LEU A 112 -3.03 -4.96 -2.49
CA LEU A 112 -2.35 -4.70 -3.77
C LEU A 112 -2.17 -3.20 -4.04
N GLY A 113 -2.99 -2.34 -3.43
CA GLY A 113 -2.83 -0.89 -3.47
C GLY A 113 -1.49 -0.40 -2.91
N TYR A 114 -0.85 -1.17 -2.03
CA TYR A 114 0.49 -0.88 -1.48
C TYR A 114 1.64 -1.34 -2.39
N SER A 115 1.38 -1.82 -3.61
CA SER A 115 2.45 -2.14 -4.56
C SER A 115 3.45 -0.98 -4.81
N PRO A 116 3.03 0.30 -4.90
CA PRO A 116 3.98 1.40 -4.96
C PRO A 116 4.85 1.46 -3.71
N THR A 117 4.26 1.29 -2.51
CA THR A 117 5.00 1.25 -1.25
C THR A 117 6.07 0.17 -1.25
N PHE A 118 5.77 -1.03 -1.77
CA PHE A 118 6.75 -2.10 -1.94
C PHE A 118 7.95 -1.66 -2.79
N ILE A 119 7.68 -1.12 -3.98
CA ILE A 119 8.74 -0.72 -4.94
C ILE A 119 9.61 0.39 -4.34
N TYR A 120 8.97 1.42 -3.78
CA TYR A 120 9.69 2.52 -3.14
C TYR A 120 10.50 2.03 -1.94
N ALA A 121 9.94 1.16 -1.11
CA ALA A 121 10.66 0.60 0.03
C ALA A 121 11.86 -0.24 -0.42
N LEU A 122 11.73 -1.06 -1.45
CA LEU A 122 12.84 -1.84 -2.00
C LEU A 122 13.97 -0.93 -2.51
N MET A 123 13.62 0.09 -3.29
CA MET A 123 14.58 1.08 -3.77
C MET A 123 15.24 1.83 -2.61
N GLY A 124 14.45 2.30 -1.64
CA GLY A 124 14.97 2.99 -0.47
C GLY A 124 15.96 2.13 0.32
N LEU A 125 15.66 0.84 0.52
CA LEU A 125 16.58 -0.08 1.19
C LEU A 125 17.90 -0.23 0.43
N LEU A 126 17.86 -0.39 -0.90
CA LEU A 126 19.07 -0.45 -1.73
C LEU A 126 19.92 0.83 -1.57
N PHE A 127 19.29 2.00 -1.65
CA PHE A 127 20.00 3.27 -1.46
C PHE A 127 20.56 3.43 -0.04
N SER A 128 19.81 2.99 0.98
CA SER A 128 20.25 3.02 2.38
C SER A 128 21.48 2.15 2.61
N LEU A 129 21.56 0.99 1.96
CA LEU A 129 22.68 0.05 2.06
C LEU A 129 23.90 0.50 1.25
N VAL A 130 23.70 1.03 0.03
CA VAL A 130 24.80 1.43 -0.86
C VAL A 130 25.40 2.78 -0.45
N PHE A 131 24.56 3.76 -0.13
CA PHE A 131 25.00 5.14 0.13
C PHE A 131 24.97 5.52 1.61
N GLY A 132 24.50 4.63 2.49
CA GLY A 132 24.37 4.92 3.92
C GLY A 132 23.26 5.92 4.26
N TRP A 133 22.45 6.35 3.30
CA TRP A 133 21.43 7.40 3.47
C TRP A 133 20.29 6.97 4.40
N LYS A 134 19.60 7.97 4.97
CA LYS A 134 18.36 7.80 5.72
C LYS A 134 17.18 7.88 4.75
N THR A 135 16.59 6.75 4.40
CA THR A 135 15.65 6.63 3.26
C THR A 135 14.20 6.39 3.68
N ALA A 136 13.91 6.13 4.96
CA ALA A 136 12.57 5.80 5.43
C ALA A 136 11.54 6.89 5.10
N VAL A 137 11.91 8.16 5.27
CA VAL A 137 11.01 9.28 4.94
C VAL A 137 10.93 9.48 3.42
N ALA A 138 12.08 9.59 2.74
CA ALA A 138 12.12 9.93 1.32
C ALA A 138 11.50 8.85 0.42
N PHE A 139 11.69 7.57 0.74
CA PHE A 139 11.18 6.46 -0.05
C PHE A 139 9.96 5.81 0.61
N GLY A 140 10.03 5.52 1.92
CA GLY A 140 8.95 4.83 2.62
C GLY A 140 7.65 5.63 2.68
N VAL A 141 7.69 6.84 3.27
CA VAL A 141 6.49 7.70 3.37
C VAL A 141 5.97 8.07 1.97
N THR A 142 6.85 8.40 1.03
CA THR A 142 6.48 8.63 -0.38
C THR A 142 5.75 7.43 -0.96
N GLY A 143 6.27 6.22 -0.76
CA GLY A 143 5.63 4.99 -1.22
C GLY A 143 4.23 4.79 -0.63
N VAL A 144 4.02 5.14 0.63
CA VAL A 144 2.69 5.12 1.28
C VAL A 144 1.76 6.17 0.67
N LEU A 145 2.25 7.38 0.43
CA LEU A 145 1.47 8.44 -0.22
C LEU A 145 1.06 8.06 -1.66
N TRP A 146 1.93 7.36 -2.38
CA TRP A 146 1.62 6.82 -3.71
C TRP A 146 0.55 5.72 -3.68
N ALA A 147 0.41 4.99 -2.57
CA ALA A 147 -0.66 4.02 -2.38
C ALA A 147 -2.05 4.67 -2.19
N LEU A 148 -2.13 5.97 -1.88
CA LEU A 148 -3.41 6.67 -1.69
C LEU A 148 -4.27 6.73 -2.96
N ARG A 149 -3.64 6.75 -4.14
CA ARG A 149 -4.39 6.81 -5.39
C ARG A 149 -5.10 5.48 -5.72
N PRO A 150 -4.43 4.31 -5.66
CA PRO A 150 -5.10 3.01 -5.73
C PRO A 150 -6.22 2.85 -4.69
N THR A 151 -5.98 3.22 -3.43
CA THR A 151 -7.00 3.10 -2.38
C THR A 151 -8.19 4.03 -2.62
N LEU A 152 -7.96 5.26 -3.10
CA LEU A 152 -9.04 6.17 -3.53
C LEU A 152 -9.92 5.55 -4.59
N MET A 153 -9.33 4.90 -5.59
CA MET A 153 -10.09 4.26 -6.67
C MET A 153 -10.92 3.08 -6.17
N THR A 154 -10.41 2.32 -5.19
CA THR A 154 -11.13 1.23 -4.54
C THR A 154 -12.30 1.76 -3.72
N VAL A 155 -12.08 2.77 -2.86
CA VAL A 155 -13.13 3.40 -2.06
C VAL A 155 -14.18 4.05 -2.95
N ARG A 156 -13.77 4.67 -4.06
CA ARG A 156 -14.68 5.25 -5.04
C ARG A 156 -15.59 4.23 -5.69
N GLN A 157 -15.08 3.03 -5.98
CA GLN A 157 -15.89 1.93 -6.48
C GLN A 157 -16.88 1.44 -5.42
N MET A 158 -16.42 1.26 -4.17
CA MET A 158 -17.28 0.80 -3.08
C MET A 158 -18.39 1.80 -2.73
N SER A 159 -18.14 3.09 -2.90
CA SER A 159 -19.07 4.17 -2.54
C SER A 159 -19.95 4.66 -3.70
N GLY A 160 -20.00 3.93 -4.82
CA GLY A 160 -20.85 4.28 -5.96
C GLY A 160 -20.44 5.59 -6.63
N ASP A 161 -19.14 5.79 -6.84
CA ASP A 161 -18.55 6.98 -7.48
C ASP A 161 -18.75 8.32 -6.72
N ARG A 162 -19.14 8.27 -5.45
CA ARG A 162 -19.24 9.45 -4.57
C ARG A 162 -17.86 10.02 -4.23
N ALA A 163 -17.37 10.92 -5.07
CA ALA A 163 -16.01 11.47 -5.00
C ALA A 163 -15.65 12.10 -3.64
N GLY A 164 -16.53 12.95 -3.09
CA GLY A 164 -16.27 13.62 -1.80
C GLY A 164 -16.12 12.64 -0.63
N PHE A 165 -17.03 11.68 -0.53
CA PHE A 165 -16.95 10.61 0.46
C PHE A 165 -15.69 9.75 0.28
N SER A 166 -15.35 9.43 -0.97
CA SER A 166 -14.16 8.64 -1.30
C SER A 166 -12.87 9.32 -0.85
N ILE A 167 -12.76 10.62 -1.09
CA ILE A 167 -11.62 11.43 -0.66
C ILE A 167 -11.54 11.45 0.87
N ALA A 168 -12.67 11.65 1.57
CA ALA A 168 -12.71 11.69 3.03
C ALA A 168 -12.25 10.36 3.64
N VAL A 169 -12.80 9.23 3.19
CA VAL A 169 -12.43 7.90 3.70
C VAL A 169 -10.98 7.56 3.35
N THR A 170 -10.52 7.86 2.14
CA THR A 170 -9.13 7.59 1.75
C THR A 170 -8.14 8.43 2.57
N THR A 171 -8.46 9.70 2.79
CA THR A 171 -7.67 10.58 3.66
C THR A 171 -7.62 10.05 5.08
N LEU A 172 -8.76 9.58 5.63
CA LEU A 172 -8.82 8.95 6.94
C LEU A 172 -7.93 7.71 7.00
N CYS A 173 -8.01 6.81 6.01
CA CYS A 173 -7.16 5.62 5.94
C CYS A 173 -5.67 5.99 5.89
N GLY A 174 -5.30 6.97 5.05
CA GLY A 174 -3.93 7.46 4.95
C GLY A 174 -3.42 8.08 6.25
N ALA A 175 -4.26 8.88 6.92
CA ALA A 175 -3.94 9.49 8.20
C ALA A 175 -3.71 8.44 9.29
N ILE A 176 -4.58 7.43 9.40
CA ILE A 176 -4.40 6.33 10.36
C ILE A 176 -3.10 5.59 10.06
N ILE A 177 -2.75 5.40 8.79
CA ILE A 177 -1.52 4.70 8.42
C ILE A 177 -0.26 5.46 8.82
N LEU A 178 -0.21 6.74 8.47
CA LEU A 178 0.93 7.59 8.81
C LEU A 178 1.03 7.82 10.31
N TRP A 179 -0.11 7.93 11.00
CA TRP A 179 -0.12 8.07 12.45
C TRP A 179 0.36 6.79 13.14
N GLY A 180 -0.11 5.62 12.69
CA GLY A 180 0.36 4.34 13.20
C GLY A 180 1.86 4.14 12.99
N TRP A 181 2.40 4.51 11.82
CA TRP A 181 3.85 4.50 11.60
C TRP A 181 4.60 5.45 12.55
N SER A 182 4.16 6.71 12.66
CA SER A 182 4.78 7.70 13.55
C SER A 182 4.77 7.26 15.02
N PHE A 183 3.66 6.67 15.46
CA PHE A 183 3.51 6.14 16.81
C PHE A 183 4.43 4.94 17.06
N LEU A 184 4.41 3.96 16.17
CA LEU A 184 5.26 2.77 16.29
C LEU A 184 6.75 3.11 16.24
N GLY A 185 7.16 4.07 15.40
CA GLY A 185 8.53 4.55 15.34
C GLY A 185 8.98 5.28 16.61
N ARG A 186 8.06 5.88 17.38
CA ARG A 186 8.36 6.51 18.68
C ARG A 186 8.36 5.52 19.83
N PHE A 187 7.46 4.54 19.84
CA PHE A 187 7.40 3.52 20.90
C PHE A 187 8.57 2.55 20.90
N SER A 188 9.29 2.49 19.78
CA SER A 188 10.52 1.71 19.64
C SER A 188 11.80 2.53 19.87
N ALA A 189 11.71 3.85 20.07
CA ALA A 189 12.84 4.69 20.46
C ALA A 189 12.95 4.76 21.99
#